data_AF-A0A371P287-F1
#
_entry.id   AF-A0A371P287-F1
#
_cell.length_a   1.000
_cell.length_b   1.000
_cell.length_c   1.000
_cell.angle_alpha   90.00
_cell.angle_beta   90.00
_cell.angle_gamma   90.00
#
_symmetry.space_group_name_H-M   'P 1'
#
loop_
_entity.id
_entity.type
_entity.pdbx_description
1 polymer ?
#
loop_
_entity_poly.entity_id
_entity_poly.type
_entity_poly.pdbx_seq_one_letter_code
_entity_poly.pdbx_strand_id
1 'polypeptide(L)'
;MNRHRTTKTAAALATTLLAAAVLSGCGGDSAYCAAVKDNQRALNSFGSAATDVAFAKEARAVRRIAATHPEKIGRDWTTIDTAMRGVQKAQKKAGITFDGLNDPEKRAEADDADVEAIQKAYARFNDTAKQRKAVVEDVQKTCDVTLK
;
A
#
# COMPACT_ATOMS: atom_id res chain seq x y z
N MET A 1 -44.82 -56.71 -29.65
CA MET A 1 -44.45 -57.35 -28.37
C MET A 1 -42.99 -57.75 -28.43
N ASN A 2 -42.11 -57.10 -27.66
CA ASN A 2 -40.98 -57.77 -27.00
C ASN A 2 -40.47 -56.90 -25.84
N ARG A 3 -40.29 -57.54 -24.68
CA ARG A 3 -40.13 -56.94 -23.36
C ARG A 3 -38.66 -56.66 -23.02
N HIS A 4 -38.49 -55.55 -22.30
CA HIS A 4 -37.54 -55.22 -21.22
C HIS A 4 -36.15 -55.87 -21.17
N ARG A 5 -35.14 -55.02 -20.94
CA ARG A 5 -34.17 -55.22 -19.85
C ARG A 5 -33.58 -53.89 -19.37
N THR A 6 -33.95 -53.52 -18.15
CA THR A 6 -33.34 -52.50 -17.30
C THR A 6 -32.01 -53.01 -16.73
N THR A 7 -30.95 -52.21 -16.76
CA THR A 7 -29.86 -52.28 -15.77
C THR A 7 -28.99 -51.01 -15.75
N LYS A 8 -29.13 -50.25 -14.65
CA LYS A 8 -28.09 -49.74 -13.75
C LYS A 8 -26.94 -48.85 -14.30
N THR A 9 -27.07 -47.56 -13.96
CA THR A 9 -26.06 -46.67 -13.34
C THR A 9 -24.61 -46.70 -13.82
N ALA A 10 -24.16 -45.56 -14.37
CA ALA A 10 -22.84 -45.02 -14.13
C ALA A 10 -22.95 -43.50 -13.95
N ALA A 11 -22.72 -43.03 -12.73
CA ALA A 11 -22.63 -41.61 -12.39
C ALA A 11 -21.32 -41.05 -12.97
N ALA A 12 -21.42 -40.11 -13.91
CA ALA A 12 -20.28 -39.34 -14.36
C ALA A 12 -20.08 -38.16 -13.40
N LEU A 13 -19.11 -38.31 -12.50
CA LEU A 13 -18.56 -37.21 -11.70
C LEU A 13 -17.90 -36.22 -12.65
N ALA A 14 -18.58 -35.10 -12.92
CA ALA A 14 -17.98 -33.98 -13.61
C ALA A 14 -17.04 -33.25 -12.64
N THR A 15 -15.76 -33.61 -12.66
CA THR A 15 -14.69 -32.84 -12.05
C THR A 15 -14.57 -31.51 -12.79
N THR A 16 -15.23 -30.47 -12.29
CA THR A 16 -14.90 -29.09 -12.66
C THR A 16 -13.48 -28.82 -12.17
N LEU A 17 -12.51 -29.00 -13.08
CA LEU A 17 -11.18 -28.43 -12.96
C LEU A 17 -11.36 -26.92 -12.75
N LEU A 18 -11.20 -26.45 -11.51
CA LEU A 18 -10.90 -25.05 -11.27
C LEU A 18 -9.54 -24.80 -11.92
N ALA A 19 -9.56 -24.38 -13.18
CA ALA A 19 -8.44 -23.74 -13.81
C ALA A 19 -8.20 -22.44 -13.04
N ALA A 20 -7.39 -22.53 -11.97
CA ALA A 20 -6.73 -21.38 -11.40
C ALA A 20 -5.92 -20.77 -12.54
N ALA A 21 -6.35 -19.60 -13.01
CA ALA A 21 -5.67 -18.85 -14.03
C ALA A 21 -4.27 -18.47 -13.51
N VAL A 22 -3.29 -19.33 -13.74
CA VAL A 22 -1.87 -19.02 -13.61
C VAL A 22 -1.50 -18.17 -14.83
N LEU A 23 -2.02 -16.95 -14.86
CA LEU A 23 -1.57 -15.92 -15.79
C LEU A 23 -0.36 -15.18 -15.19
N SER A 24 0.61 -15.93 -14.66
CA SER A 24 1.97 -15.41 -14.48
C SER A 24 2.59 -15.35 -15.88
N GLY A 25 2.27 -14.26 -16.58
CA GLY A 25 2.70 -14.02 -17.95
C GLY A 25 4.21 -14.14 -18.11
N CYS A 26 4.61 -14.81 -19.18
CA CYS A 26 5.94 -14.69 -19.76
C CYS A 26 6.23 -13.21 -20.08
N GLY A 27 7.22 -12.62 -19.39
CA GLY A 27 7.92 -11.42 -19.87
C GLY A 27 7.46 -10.03 -19.39
N GLY A 28 6.53 -9.94 -18.42
CA GLY A 28 6.10 -8.65 -17.84
C GLY A 28 6.39 -8.56 -16.33
N ASP A 29 6.61 -7.35 -15.81
CA ASP A 29 6.75 -7.13 -14.37
C ASP A 29 5.52 -7.62 -13.60
N SER A 30 5.73 -8.13 -12.38
CA SER A 30 4.61 -8.39 -11.46
C SER A 30 3.82 -7.09 -11.18
N ALA A 31 2.54 -7.19 -10.83
CA ALA A 31 1.73 -6.01 -10.50
C ALA A 31 2.39 -5.14 -9.40
N TYR A 32 3.05 -5.78 -8.44
CA TYR A 32 3.84 -5.11 -7.42
C TYR A 32 5.01 -4.32 -8.02
N CYS A 33 5.85 -4.95 -8.84
CA CYS A 33 7.02 -4.29 -9.40
C CYS A 33 6.66 -3.22 -10.44
N ALA A 34 5.59 -3.43 -11.21
CA ALA A 34 5.03 -2.40 -12.08
C ALA A 34 4.57 -1.18 -11.27
N ALA A 35 3.81 -1.39 -10.18
CA ALA A 35 3.38 -0.29 -9.31
C ALA A 35 4.56 0.44 -8.66
N VAL A 36 5.61 -0.27 -8.26
CA VAL A 36 6.84 0.32 -7.73
C VAL A 36 7.53 1.20 -8.78
N LYS A 37 7.73 0.68 -10.01
CA LYS A 37 8.38 1.42 -11.10
C LYS A 37 7.58 2.68 -11.49
N ASP A 38 6.26 2.55 -11.62
CA ASP A 38 5.36 3.66 -11.94
C ASP A 38 5.40 4.78 -10.89
N ASN A 39 5.71 4.43 -9.64
CA ASN A 39 5.73 5.37 -8.52
C ASN A 39 7.14 5.68 -8.00
N GLN A 40 8.20 5.20 -8.67
CA GLN A 40 9.58 5.28 -8.17
C GLN A 40 10.00 6.72 -7.83
N ARG A 41 9.60 7.71 -8.64
CA ARG A 41 9.91 9.13 -8.37
C ARG A 41 9.35 9.62 -7.03
N ALA A 42 8.16 9.17 -6.65
CA ALA A 42 7.55 9.53 -5.37
C ALA A 42 8.16 8.72 -4.19
N LEU A 43 8.68 7.53 -4.46
CA LEU A 43 9.38 6.71 -3.46
C LEU A 43 10.85 7.12 -3.27
N ASN A 44 11.46 7.87 -4.18
CA ASN A 44 12.81 8.41 -3.96
C ASN A 44 12.86 9.52 -2.89
N SER A 45 11.71 9.95 -2.37
CA SER A 45 11.62 10.85 -1.20
C SER A 45 11.14 10.11 0.05
N PHE A 46 11.24 8.78 0.06
CA PHE A 46 10.59 7.96 1.08
C PHE A 46 11.14 8.25 2.48
N GLY A 47 10.27 8.71 3.38
CA GLY A 47 10.66 9.11 4.74
C GLY A 47 11.54 10.38 4.82
N SER A 48 11.75 11.09 3.71
CA SER A 48 12.48 12.36 3.65
C SER A 48 11.63 13.52 3.12
N ALA A 49 10.33 13.30 2.90
CA ALA A 49 9.41 14.32 2.41
C ALA A 49 9.35 15.53 3.37
N ALA A 50 9.86 16.66 2.91
CA ALA A 50 9.91 17.92 3.66
C ALA A 50 8.69 18.84 3.43
N THR A 51 7.76 18.47 2.53
CA THR A 51 6.60 19.31 2.14
C THR A 51 5.32 18.49 2.10
N ASP A 52 4.17 19.15 2.32
CA ASP A 52 2.85 18.52 2.24
C ASP A 52 2.58 17.87 0.87
N VAL A 53 3.03 18.52 -0.21
CA VAL A 53 2.88 18.02 -1.58
C VAL A 53 3.69 16.73 -1.78
N ALA A 54 4.94 16.69 -1.31
CA ALA A 54 5.78 15.50 -1.39
C ALA A 54 5.18 14.36 -0.57
N PHE A 55 4.78 14.62 0.68
CA PHE A 55 4.16 13.64 1.56
C PHE A 55 2.87 13.08 0.95
N ALA A 56 2.03 13.92 0.34
CA ALA A 56 0.81 13.47 -0.32
C ALA A 56 1.07 12.63 -1.58
N LYS A 57 2.13 12.93 -2.36
CA LYS A 57 2.55 12.11 -3.50
C LYS A 57 3.06 10.75 -3.03
N GLU A 58 3.90 10.73 -2.01
CA GLU A 58 4.41 9.52 -1.38
C GLU A 58 3.27 8.66 -0.83
N ALA A 59 2.34 9.23 -0.04
CA ALA A 59 1.20 8.50 0.51
C ALA A 59 0.32 7.84 -0.58
N ARG A 60 0.16 8.51 -1.74
CA ARG A 60 -0.56 7.93 -2.88
C ARG A 60 0.22 6.76 -3.51
N ALA A 61 1.53 6.89 -3.66
CA ALA A 61 2.40 5.83 -4.16
C ALA A 61 2.33 4.58 -3.25
N VAL A 62 2.55 4.77 -1.95
CA VAL A 62 2.48 3.70 -0.94
C VAL A 62 1.13 2.99 -0.99
N ARG A 63 0.03 3.75 -1.09
CA ARG A 63 -1.33 3.16 -1.18
C ARG A 63 -1.53 2.32 -2.43
N ARG A 64 -1.06 2.78 -3.59
CA ARG A 64 -1.17 2.03 -4.85
C ARG A 64 -0.40 0.72 -4.77
N ILE A 65 0.77 0.74 -4.16
CA ILE A 65 1.62 -0.46 -3.98
C ILE A 65 1.01 -1.40 -2.94
N ALA A 66 0.52 -0.89 -1.81
CA ALA A 66 -0.16 -1.70 -0.80
C ALA A 66 -1.38 -2.44 -1.38
N ALA A 67 -2.11 -1.80 -2.31
CA ALA A 67 -3.26 -2.39 -2.99
C ALA A 67 -2.91 -3.53 -3.97
N THR A 68 -1.64 -3.73 -4.31
CA THR A 68 -1.22 -4.91 -5.10
C THR A 68 -1.05 -6.15 -4.23
N HIS A 69 -1.18 -6.03 -2.90
CA HIS A 69 -1.09 -7.12 -1.93
C HIS A 69 0.12 -8.05 -2.15
N PRO A 70 1.37 -7.53 -2.20
CA PRO A 70 2.54 -8.38 -2.43
C PRO A 70 2.69 -9.39 -1.28
N GLU A 71 2.82 -10.68 -1.62
CA GLU A 71 2.70 -11.77 -0.63
C GLU A 71 3.64 -11.64 0.57
N LYS A 72 4.92 -11.29 0.32
CA LYS A 72 5.96 -11.29 1.35
C LYS A 72 6.01 -10.02 2.18
N ILE A 73 5.68 -8.87 1.58
CA ILE A 73 5.93 -7.55 2.17
C ILE A 73 4.66 -6.68 2.28
N GLY A 74 3.50 -7.20 1.85
CA GLY A 74 2.25 -6.44 1.77
C GLY A 74 1.76 -5.88 3.11
N ARG A 75 2.03 -6.57 4.22
CA ARG A 75 1.72 -6.08 5.57
C ARG A 75 2.50 -4.82 5.93
N ASP A 76 3.75 -4.73 5.52
CA ASP A 76 4.60 -3.57 5.80
C ASP A 76 4.14 -2.36 4.98
N TRP A 77 3.84 -2.56 3.69
CA TRP A 77 3.20 -1.53 2.84
C TRP A 77 1.88 -1.02 3.43
N THR A 78 1.02 -1.94 3.90
CA THR A 78 -0.28 -1.60 4.51
C THR A 78 -0.11 -0.81 5.81
N THR A 79 0.88 -1.17 6.62
CA THR A 79 1.20 -0.47 7.87
C THR A 79 1.63 0.96 7.59
N ILE A 80 2.49 1.17 6.60
CA ILE A 80 2.97 2.50 6.20
C ILE A 80 1.82 3.34 5.63
N ASP A 81 1.02 2.82 4.70
CA ASP A 81 -0.14 3.51 4.12
C ASP A 81 -1.15 3.94 5.21
N THR A 82 -1.37 3.07 6.20
CA THR A 82 -2.25 3.38 7.34
C THR A 82 -1.71 4.52 8.19
N ALA A 83 -0.42 4.53 8.48
CA ALA A 83 0.20 5.61 9.24
C ALA A 83 0.16 6.94 8.46
N MET A 84 0.47 6.93 7.16
CA MET A 84 0.41 8.12 6.31
C MET A 84 -1.02 8.68 6.18
N ARG A 85 -2.04 7.81 6.08
CA ARG A 85 -3.44 8.23 6.15
C ARG A 85 -3.79 8.87 7.49
N GLY A 86 -3.22 8.37 8.58
CA GLY A 86 -3.37 8.95 9.91
C GLY A 86 -2.90 10.41 9.95
N VAL A 87 -1.73 10.69 9.39
CA VAL A 87 -1.19 12.05 9.26
C VAL A 87 -2.12 12.94 8.43
N GLN A 88 -2.48 12.51 7.21
CA GLN A 88 -3.37 13.28 6.34
C GLN A 88 -4.73 13.56 6.98
N LYS A 89 -5.28 12.61 7.74
CA LYS A 89 -6.55 12.76 8.45
C LYS A 89 -6.43 13.77 9.60
N ALA A 90 -5.34 13.73 10.37
CA ALA A 90 -5.11 14.67 11.46
C ALA A 90 -4.97 16.10 10.93
N GLN A 91 -4.13 16.31 9.90
CA GLN A 91 -3.97 17.60 9.23
C GLN A 91 -5.30 18.12 8.66
N LYS A 92 -6.05 17.26 7.95
CA LYS A 92 -7.35 17.66 7.39
C LYS A 92 -8.36 18.05 8.46
N LYS A 93 -8.38 17.34 9.60
CA LYS A 93 -9.30 17.62 10.70
C LYS A 93 -8.99 18.98 11.34
N ALA A 94 -7.72 19.25 11.57
CA ALA A 94 -7.22 20.46 12.21
C ALA A 94 -7.18 21.68 11.27
N GLY A 95 -7.34 21.49 9.96
CA GLY A 95 -7.21 22.57 8.98
C GLY A 95 -5.79 23.13 8.81
N ILE A 96 -4.77 22.50 9.42
CA ILE A 96 -3.37 22.94 9.37
C ILE A 96 -2.48 21.88 8.72
N THR A 97 -1.60 22.32 7.83
CA THR A 97 -0.67 21.46 7.09
C THR A 97 0.72 21.49 7.71
N PHE A 98 1.69 20.76 7.15
CA PHE A 98 3.08 20.80 7.60
C PHE A 98 3.67 22.21 7.49
N ASP A 99 3.44 22.85 6.34
CA ASP A 99 3.87 24.24 6.13
C ASP A 99 3.19 25.20 7.13
N GLY A 100 1.92 24.95 7.46
CA GLY A 100 1.20 25.71 8.48
C GLY A 100 1.75 25.52 9.89
N LEU A 101 2.20 24.32 10.26
CA LEU A 101 2.81 24.07 11.57
C LEU A 101 4.21 24.70 11.74
N ASN A 102 4.90 24.98 10.64
CA ASN A 102 6.18 25.68 10.64
C ASN A 102 6.03 27.20 10.58
N ASP A 103 4.83 27.68 10.30
CA ASP A 103 4.46 29.09 10.31
C ASP A 103 4.07 29.49 11.75
N PRO A 104 4.80 30.42 12.41
CA PRO A 104 4.54 30.80 13.79
C PRO A 104 3.14 31.39 14.02
N GLU A 105 2.60 32.13 13.06
CA GLU A 105 1.28 32.78 13.18
C GLU A 105 0.19 31.72 13.11
N LYS A 106 0.22 30.87 12.08
CA LYS A 106 -0.76 29.78 11.92
C LYS A 106 -0.68 28.77 13.05
N ARG A 107 0.52 28.52 13.58
CA ARG A 107 0.68 27.64 14.73
C ARG A 107 0.15 28.25 16.03
N ALA A 108 0.22 29.55 16.21
CA ALA A 108 -0.36 30.22 17.38
C ALA A 108 -1.91 30.23 17.33
N GLU A 109 -2.49 30.20 16.13
CA GLU A 109 -3.94 30.10 15.93
C GLU A 109 -4.50 28.67 16.07
N ALA A 110 -3.65 27.65 16.06
CA ALA A 110 -4.08 26.25 16.09
C ALA A 110 -4.44 25.79 17.51
N ASP A 111 -5.51 25.00 17.62
CA ASP A 111 -5.90 24.38 18.89
C ASP A 111 -4.83 23.38 19.38
N ASP A 112 -4.47 23.46 20.66
CA ASP A 112 -3.47 22.58 21.28
C ASP A 112 -3.78 21.09 21.08
N ALA A 113 -5.06 20.72 21.18
CA ALA A 113 -5.51 19.35 20.98
C ALA A 113 -5.30 18.86 19.53
N ASP A 114 -5.44 19.76 18.56
CA ASP A 114 -5.21 19.46 17.15
C ASP A 114 -3.72 19.36 16.83
N VAL A 115 -2.90 20.25 17.40
CA VAL A 115 -1.44 20.18 17.32
C VAL A 115 -0.95 18.85 17.93
N GLU A 116 -1.45 18.46 19.10
CA GLU A 116 -1.11 17.19 19.75
C GLU A 116 -1.56 15.99 18.89
N ALA A 117 -2.75 16.04 18.29
CA ALA A 117 -3.25 14.98 17.42
C ALA A 117 -2.37 14.79 16.18
N ILE A 118 -1.91 15.88 15.56
CA ILE A 118 -0.99 15.84 14.43
C ILE A 118 0.37 15.27 14.84
N GLN A 119 0.93 15.74 15.97
CA GLN A 119 2.21 15.21 16.49
C GLN A 119 2.13 13.71 16.77
N LYS A 120 1.04 13.22 17.37
CA LYS A 120 0.80 11.78 17.58
C LYS A 120 0.71 11.01 16.26
N ALA A 121 0.08 11.59 15.23
CA ALA A 121 0.03 10.97 13.92
C ALA A 121 1.41 10.86 13.27
N TYR A 122 2.25 11.90 13.40
CA TYR A 122 3.63 11.86 12.94
C TYR A 122 4.49 10.86 13.71
N ALA A 123 4.34 10.78 15.04
CA ALA A 123 5.04 9.78 15.85
C ALA A 123 4.73 8.35 15.34
N ARG A 124 3.45 8.04 15.11
CA ARG A 124 3.04 6.75 14.55
C ARG A 124 3.60 6.48 13.16
N PHE A 125 3.71 7.50 12.30
CA PHE A 125 4.40 7.36 11.02
C PHE A 125 5.89 7.09 11.22
N ASN A 126 6.56 7.82 12.10
CA ASN A 126 7.98 7.62 12.40
C ASN A 126 8.26 6.21 12.94
N ASP A 127 7.37 5.65 13.75
CA ASP A 127 7.43 4.28 14.27
C ASP A 127 7.43 3.21 13.17
N THR A 128 7.02 3.54 11.94
CA THR A 128 7.09 2.62 10.78
C THR A 128 8.50 2.48 10.17
N ALA A 129 9.54 3.03 10.80
CA ALA A 129 10.91 3.04 10.25
C ALA A 129 11.43 1.63 9.86
N LYS A 130 11.10 0.60 10.65
CA LYS A 130 11.50 -0.79 10.36
C LYS A 130 10.80 -1.32 9.11
N GLN A 131 9.50 -1.07 8.97
CA GLN A 131 8.71 -1.45 7.81
C GLN A 131 9.18 -0.70 6.56
N ARG A 132 9.49 0.59 6.70
CA ARG A 132 10.05 1.39 5.60
C ARG A 132 11.38 0.83 5.10
N LYS A 133 12.27 0.44 6.01
CA LYS A 133 13.52 -0.25 5.65
C LYS A 133 13.26 -1.59 4.95
N ALA A 134 12.34 -2.39 5.49
CA ALA A 134 12.00 -3.69 4.92
C ALA A 134 11.46 -3.59 3.49
N VAL A 135 10.57 -2.63 3.21
CA VAL A 135 10.05 -2.44 1.84
C VAL A 135 11.13 -1.96 0.87
N VAL A 136 12.06 -1.10 1.29
CA VAL A 136 13.18 -0.66 0.43
C VAL A 136 14.06 -1.85 0.06
N GLU A 137 14.42 -2.69 1.04
CA GLU A 137 15.21 -3.90 0.79
C GLU A 137 14.48 -4.91 -0.11
N ASP A 138 13.18 -5.10 0.09
CA ASP A 138 12.37 -6.00 -0.74
C ASP A 138 12.22 -5.46 -2.17
N VAL A 139 11.97 -4.16 -2.34
CA VAL A 139 11.88 -3.53 -3.66
C VAL A 139 13.18 -3.75 -4.45
N GLN A 140 14.34 -3.62 -3.81
CA GLN A 140 15.62 -3.90 -4.46
C GLN A 140 15.74 -5.38 -4.83
N LYS A 141 15.45 -6.30 -3.90
CA LYS A 141 15.63 -7.75 -4.11
C LYS A 141 14.64 -8.36 -5.10
N THR A 142 13.39 -7.89 -5.09
CA THR A 142 12.27 -8.49 -5.81
C THR A 142 12.00 -7.79 -7.14
N CYS A 143 12.19 -6.47 -7.20
CA CYS A 143 11.85 -5.67 -8.39
C CYS A 143 13.06 -5.08 -9.11
N ASP A 144 14.28 -5.28 -8.59
CA ASP A 144 15.52 -4.70 -9.11
C ASP A 144 15.44 -3.16 -9.27
N VAL A 145 14.75 -2.51 -8.33
CA VAL A 145 14.61 -1.06 -8.28
C VAL A 145 15.38 -0.53 -7.07
N THR A 146 16.29 0.41 -7.33
CA THR A 146 16.95 1.17 -6.24
C THR A 146 16.15 2.44 -5.94
N LEU A 147 15.72 2.56 -4.68
CA LEU A 147 15.12 3.77 -4.13
C LEU A 147 16.22 4.61 -3.47
N LYS A 148 16.18 5.93 -3.70
CA LYS A 148 17.15 6.88 -3.14
C LYS A 148 16.78 7.33 -1.72
#